data_AF-A0A8H4L7W1-F1
#
_entry.id   AF-A0A8H4L7W1-F1
#
_cell.length_a   1.000
_cell.length_b   1.000
_cell.length_c   1.000
_cell.angle_alpha   90.00
_cell.angle_beta   90.00
_cell.angle_gamma   90.00
#
_symmetry.space_group_name_H-M   'P 1'
#
loop_
_entity.id
_entity.type
_entity.pdbx_description
1 polymer ?
#
loop_
_entity_poly.entity_id
_entity_poly.type
_entity_poly.pdbx_seq_one_letter_code
_entity_poly.pdbx_strand_id
1 'polypeptide(L)'
;MSGRPAKRKVDFPDDVLSSSTEKRHKAAEGIAQFGFKVMPCSRCSKRGVACKMIAGRKKCVTRIIDEAKRLEKAEEAAEELLSSRREALRVAQRELDESLSQLESCRKRKKELVSRGVEMTRRGLDSLDELEEAERAESLQEQLVVEDVNSLVHADVLDFSFLDFSVADGNPSGVVGRS
;
A
#
# COMPACT_ATOMS: atom_id res chain seq x y z
N MET A 1 -46.93 -34.56 26.01
CA MET A 1 -47.21 -34.32 27.44
C MET A 1 -46.62 -35.47 28.25
N SER A 2 -45.52 -35.24 28.97
CA SER A 2 -44.93 -36.24 29.87
C SER A 2 -44.47 -35.52 31.14
N GLY A 3 -45.36 -35.47 32.12
CA GLY A 3 -45.14 -34.82 33.39
C GLY A 3 -44.03 -35.51 34.19
N ARG A 4 -43.09 -34.72 34.72
CA ARG A 4 -42.08 -35.18 35.66
C ARG A 4 -42.78 -35.45 37.01
N PRO A 5 -42.72 -36.65 37.59
CA PRO A 5 -43.42 -36.92 38.84
C PRO A 5 -42.78 -36.08 39.97
N ALA A 6 -43.64 -35.34 40.69
CA ALA A 6 -43.25 -34.56 41.86
C ALA A 6 -42.75 -35.50 42.96
N LYS A 7 -41.49 -35.34 43.35
CA LYS A 7 -40.91 -36.08 44.49
C LYS A 7 -41.61 -35.60 45.77
N ARG A 8 -42.37 -36.48 46.42
CA ARG A 8 -42.89 -36.24 47.77
C ARG A 8 -41.70 -36.01 48.70
N LYS A 9 -41.63 -34.83 49.31
CA LYS A 9 -40.75 -34.59 50.46
C LYS A 9 -41.39 -35.33 51.62
N VAL A 10 -40.74 -36.39 52.07
CA VAL A 10 -41.05 -37.03 53.34
C VAL A 10 -40.24 -36.26 54.36
N ASP A 11 -40.89 -35.62 55.33
CA ASP A 11 -40.22 -34.95 56.44
C ASP A 11 -39.65 -36.05 57.36
N PHE A 12 -38.40 -36.43 57.06
CA PHE A 12 -37.60 -37.27 57.94
C PHE A 12 -37.04 -36.40 59.07
N PRO A 13 -36.93 -36.93 60.31
CA PRO A 13 -36.21 -36.25 61.38
C PRO A 13 -34.79 -35.89 60.91
N ASP A 14 -34.32 -34.70 61.27
CA ASP A 14 -33.09 -34.07 60.74
C ASP A 14 -31.80 -34.92 60.90
N ASP A 15 -31.84 -36.02 61.65
CA ASP A 15 -30.69 -36.85 62.01
C ASP A 15 -30.42 -38.07 61.11
N VAL A 16 -31.31 -38.43 60.17
CA VAL A 16 -31.09 -39.61 59.30
C VAL A 16 -30.63 -39.18 57.90
N LEU A 17 -29.31 -39.01 57.75
CA LEU A 17 -28.70 -38.77 56.45
C LEU A 17 -28.98 -39.94 55.48
N SER A 18 -29.45 -39.62 54.28
CA SER A 18 -29.59 -40.61 53.20
C SER A 18 -28.27 -41.37 53.00
N SER A 19 -28.35 -42.68 52.74
CA SER A 19 -27.19 -43.52 52.38
C SER A 19 -26.34 -42.95 51.23
N SER A 20 -26.93 -42.13 50.36
CA SER A 20 -26.20 -41.40 49.30
C SER A 20 -25.34 -40.27 49.87
N THR A 21 -25.84 -39.56 50.89
CA THR A 21 -25.18 -38.43 51.53
C THR A 21 -24.02 -38.92 52.40
N GLU A 22 -24.21 -39.98 53.18
CA GLU A 22 -23.15 -40.60 53.97
C GLU A 22 -21.97 -41.05 53.11
N LYS A 23 -22.23 -41.69 51.96
CA LYS A 23 -21.19 -42.10 51.00
C LYS A 23 -20.40 -40.91 50.46
N ARG A 24 -21.04 -39.75 50.29
CA ARG A 24 -20.36 -38.51 49.85
C ARG A 24 -19.52 -37.90 50.96
N HIS A 25 -20.01 -37.90 52.20
CA HIS A 25 -19.25 -37.43 53.36
C HIS A 25 -17.99 -38.28 53.59
N LYS A 26 -18.13 -39.62 53.65
CA LYS A 26 -16.98 -40.54 53.77
C LYS A 26 -15.98 -40.38 52.64
N ALA A 27 -16.46 -40.14 51.41
CA ALA A 27 -15.60 -39.87 50.28
C ALA A 27 -14.85 -38.53 50.40
N ALA A 28 -15.52 -37.48 50.86
CA ALA A 28 -14.93 -36.16 51.06
C ALA A 28 -13.87 -36.18 52.17
N GLU A 29 -14.17 -36.83 53.29
CA GLU A 29 -13.26 -37.02 54.41
C GLU A 29 -12.01 -37.79 54.00
N GLY A 30 -12.18 -38.91 53.28
CA GLY A 30 -11.05 -39.65 52.73
C GLY A 30 -10.17 -38.81 51.79
N ILE A 31 -10.77 -37.92 50.98
CA ILE A 31 -10.00 -37.03 50.08
C ILE A 31 -9.29 -35.94 50.87
N ALA A 32 -9.87 -35.48 51.98
CA ALA A 32 -9.24 -34.49 52.84
C ALA A 32 -8.01 -35.07 53.56
N GLN A 33 -8.10 -36.31 54.05
CA GLN A 33 -7.05 -36.98 54.81
C GLN A 33 -5.93 -37.57 53.92
N PHE A 34 -6.30 -38.29 52.85
CA PHE A 34 -5.36 -39.07 52.03
C PHE A 34 -5.20 -38.53 50.61
N GLY A 35 -5.84 -37.41 50.28
CA GLY A 35 -5.79 -36.86 48.93
C GLY A 35 -4.52 -36.10 48.65
N PHE A 36 -3.91 -36.32 47.48
CA PHE A 36 -2.81 -35.53 46.96
C PHE A 36 -3.32 -34.41 46.03
N LYS A 37 -2.56 -33.31 45.97
CA LYS A 37 -2.87 -32.15 45.11
C LYS A 37 -2.48 -32.45 43.67
N VAL A 38 -3.36 -32.11 42.73
CA VAL A 38 -3.12 -32.23 41.29
C VAL A 38 -3.42 -30.90 40.60
N MET A 39 -3.03 -30.80 39.32
CA MET A 39 -3.44 -29.68 38.47
C MET A 39 -4.96 -29.50 38.51
N PRO A 40 -5.44 -28.24 38.65
CA PRO A 40 -6.85 -28.00 38.84
C PRO A 40 -7.63 -28.30 37.57
N CYS A 41 -8.56 -29.26 37.63
CA CYS A 41 -9.53 -29.44 36.55
C CYS A 41 -10.40 -28.18 36.39
N SER A 42 -11.03 -28.00 35.23
CA SER A 42 -11.88 -26.84 34.90
C SER A 42 -12.92 -26.52 35.98
N ARG A 43 -13.51 -27.53 36.64
CA ARG A 43 -14.46 -27.33 37.76
C ARG A 43 -13.80 -26.80 39.03
N CYS A 44 -12.64 -27.31 39.40
CA CYS A 44 -11.90 -26.87 40.58
C CYS A 44 -11.34 -25.46 40.37
N SER A 45 -10.81 -25.20 39.18
CA SER A 45 -10.33 -23.87 38.76
C SER A 45 -11.45 -22.81 38.85
N LYS A 46 -12.63 -23.07 38.25
CA LYS A 46 -13.79 -22.16 38.32
C LYS A 46 -14.29 -21.87 39.74
N ARG A 47 -14.05 -22.78 40.69
CA ARG A 47 -14.45 -22.62 42.09
C ARG A 47 -13.36 -22.05 42.97
N GLY A 48 -12.16 -21.81 42.44
CA GLY A 48 -11.01 -21.34 43.21
C GLY A 48 -10.53 -22.35 44.26
N VAL A 49 -10.82 -23.64 44.10
CA VAL A 49 -10.45 -24.67 45.09
C VAL A 49 -9.34 -25.56 44.56
N ALA A 50 -8.44 -25.99 45.45
CA ALA A 50 -7.41 -26.97 45.12
C ALA A 50 -8.05 -28.32 44.70
N CYS A 51 -7.58 -28.88 43.59
CA CYS A 51 -8.01 -30.20 43.16
C CYS A 51 -7.23 -31.26 43.95
N LYS A 52 -7.94 -32.02 44.78
CA LYS A 52 -7.39 -33.15 45.56
C LYS A 52 -7.94 -34.47 45.06
N MET A 53 -7.08 -35.49 45.02
CA MET A 53 -7.39 -36.81 44.48
C MET A 53 -6.83 -37.92 45.37
N ILE A 54 -7.54 -39.05 45.46
CA ILE A 54 -7.02 -40.29 46.04
C ILE A 54 -6.84 -41.30 44.90
N ALA A 55 -5.81 -42.14 45.00
CA ALA A 55 -5.61 -43.28 44.11
C ALA A 55 -6.90 -44.15 44.01
N GLY A 56 -7.24 -44.58 42.79
CA GLY A 56 -8.43 -45.38 42.51
C GLY A 56 -9.74 -44.61 42.28
N ARG A 57 -9.84 -43.32 42.61
CA ARG A 57 -11.03 -42.49 42.30
C ARG A 57 -10.84 -41.68 41.00
N LYS A 58 -11.60 -42.04 39.96
CA LYS A 58 -11.42 -41.53 38.59
C LYS A 58 -12.06 -40.16 38.26
N LYS A 59 -12.96 -39.63 39.10
CA LYS A 59 -13.84 -38.49 38.74
C LYS A 59 -13.11 -37.20 38.36
N CYS A 60 -11.96 -36.91 38.98
CA CYS A 60 -11.15 -35.75 38.62
C CYS A 60 -10.11 -36.10 37.54
N VAL A 61 -9.64 -37.35 37.44
CA VAL A 61 -8.70 -37.80 36.40
C VAL A 61 -9.31 -37.60 35.02
N THR A 62 -10.54 -38.10 34.80
CA THR A 62 -11.19 -37.99 33.48
C THR A 62 -11.33 -36.54 33.05
N ARG A 63 -11.72 -35.66 33.97
CA ARG A 63 -11.83 -34.22 33.70
C ARG A 63 -10.50 -33.55 33.37
N ILE A 64 -9.40 -33.99 33.98
CA ILE A 64 -8.07 -33.47 33.68
C ILE A 64 -7.65 -33.93 32.28
N ILE A 65 -7.90 -35.20 31.92
CA ILE A 65 -7.61 -35.73 30.58
C ILE A 65 -8.45 -35.02 29.51
N ASP A 66 -9.76 -34.86 29.76
CA ASP A 66 -10.65 -34.17 28.83
C ASP A 66 -10.23 -32.71 28.64
N GLU A 67 -9.80 -32.04 29.72
CA GLU A 67 -9.27 -30.68 29.65
C GLU A 67 -7.94 -30.63 28.91
N ALA A 68 -7.03 -31.58 29.12
CA ALA A 68 -5.77 -31.66 28.38
C ALA A 68 -6.01 -31.81 26.88
N LYS A 69 -6.90 -32.73 26.47
CA LYS A 69 -7.29 -32.88 25.06
C LYS A 69 -7.95 -31.64 24.49
N ARG A 70 -8.73 -30.91 25.29
CA ARG A 70 -9.35 -29.65 24.88
C ARG A 70 -8.29 -28.56 24.67
N LEU A 71 -7.26 -28.53 25.51
CA LEU A 71 -6.14 -27.60 25.41
C LEU A 71 -5.27 -27.94 24.19
N GLU A 72 -4.91 -29.20 23.98
CA GLU A 72 -4.14 -29.66 22.80
C GLU A 72 -4.83 -29.22 21.50
N LYS A 73 -6.16 -29.41 21.37
CA LYS A 73 -6.92 -28.93 20.20
C LYS A 73 -6.95 -27.42 20.06
N ALA A 74 -6.97 -26.69 21.18
CA ALA A 74 -6.95 -25.24 21.17
C ALA A 74 -5.56 -24.70 20.78
N GLU A 75 -4.50 -25.38 21.20
CA GLU A 75 -3.11 -25.10 20.81
C GLU A 75 -2.93 -25.35 19.32
N GLU A 76 -3.35 -26.50 18.79
CA GLU A 76 -3.28 -26.82 17.36
C GLU A 76 -4.03 -25.79 16.50
N ALA A 77 -5.28 -25.43 16.89
CA ALA A 77 -6.04 -24.40 16.18
C ALA A 77 -5.38 -23.00 16.25
N ALA A 78 -4.73 -22.68 17.36
CA ALA A 78 -3.99 -21.43 17.50
C ALA A 78 -2.72 -21.43 16.63
N GLU A 79 -2.01 -22.55 16.55
CA GLU A 79 -0.84 -22.73 15.68
C GLU A 79 -1.20 -22.60 14.20
N GLU A 80 -2.29 -23.23 13.75
CA GLU A 80 -2.80 -23.09 12.39
C GLU A 80 -3.16 -21.62 12.06
N LEU A 81 -3.85 -20.93 12.98
CA LEU A 81 -4.18 -19.52 12.84
C LEU A 81 -2.93 -18.64 12.77
N LEU A 82 -1.94 -18.89 13.61
CA LEU A 82 -0.68 -18.14 13.59
C LEU A 82 0.12 -18.44 12.32
N SER A 83 0.12 -19.68 11.85
CA SER A 83 0.77 -20.08 10.59
C SER A 83 0.16 -19.34 9.40
N SER A 84 -1.18 -19.33 9.29
CA SER A 84 -1.88 -18.59 8.23
C SER A 84 -1.64 -17.07 8.31
N ARG A 85 -1.68 -16.48 9.50
CA ARG A 85 -1.38 -15.06 9.70
C ARG A 85 0.07 -14.71 9.33
N ARG A 86 1.02 -15.60 9.64
CA ARG A 86 2.42 -15.44 9.26
C ARG A 86 2.58 -15.44 7.75
N GLU A 87 1.89 -16.32 7.03
CA GLU A 87 1.95 -16.34 5.57
C GLU A 87 1.30 -15.10 4.95
N ALA A 88 0.14 -14.68 5.46
CA ALA A 88 -0.50 -13.44 5.02
C ALA A 88 0.42 -12.22 5.22
N LEU A 89 1.12 -12.15 6.35
CA LEU A 89 2.10 -11.09 6.60
C LEU A 89 3.27 -11.14 5.61
N ARG A 90 3.78 -12.33 5.27
CA ARG A 90 4.84 -12.48 4.26
C ARG A 90 4.39 -11.99 2.89
N VAL A 91 3.16 -12.31 2.47
CA VAL A 91 2.62 -11.85 1.19
C VAL A 91 2.50 -10.32 1.18
N ALA A 92 1.89 -9.74 2.22
CA ALA A 92 1.75 -8.28 2.33
C ALA A 92 3.12 -7.55 2.34
N GLN A 93 4.14 -8.13 2.96
CA GLN A 93 5.50 -7.58 2.92
C GLN A 93 6.07 -7.57 1.49
N ARG A 94 5.90 -8.66 0.72
CA ARG A 94 6.36 -8.71 -0.68
C ARG A 94 5.66 -7.67 -1.56
N GLU A 95 4.35 -7.49 -1.39
CA GLU A 95 3.57 -6.48 -2.14
C GLU A 95 4.05 -5.05 -1.84
N LEU A 96 4.40 -4.77 -0.58
CA LEU A 96 4.96 -3.50 -0.17
C LEU A 96 6.34 -3.27 -0.80
N ASP A 97 7.23 -4.27 -0.76
CA ASP A 97 8.56 -4.19 -1.37
C ASP A 97 8.50 -3.99 -2.89
N GLU A 98 7.54 -4.65 -3.56
CA GLU A 98 7.28 -4.46 -4.99
C GLU A 98 6.83 -3.02 -5.27
N SER A 99 5.87 -2.51 -4.50
CA SER A 99 5.36 -1.14 -4.63
C SER A 99 6.45 -0.09 -4.39
N LEU A 100 7.33 -0.32 -3.41
CA LEU A 100 8.50 0.52 -3.16
C LEU A 100 9.49 0.50 -4.34
N SER A 101 9.78 -0.68 -4.88
CA SER A 101 10.66 -0.84 -6.05
C SER A 101 10.10 -0.14 -7.30
N GLN A 102 8.78 -0.21 -7.50
CA GLN A 102 8.09 0.53 -8.57
C GLN A 102 8.20 2.04 -8.37
N LEU A 103 7.99 2.53 -7.15
CA LEU A 103 8.12 3.95 -6.81
C LEU A 103 9.54 4.47 -7.05
N GLU A 104 10.56 3.72 -6.63
CA GLU A 104 11.96 4.07 -6.87
C GLU A 104 12.28 4.14 -8.37
N SER A 105 11.79 3.17 -9.15
CA SER A 105 11.95 3.14 -10.60
C SER A 105 11.29 4.35 -11.26
N CYS A 106 10.06 4.69 -10.86
CA CYS A 106 9.37 5.90 -11.34
C CYS A 106 10.13 7.18 -10.98
N ARG A 107 10.70 7.27 -9.76
CA ARG A 107 11.53 8.41 -9.35
C ARG A 107 12.80 8.53 -10.20
N LYS A 108 13.46 7.43 -10.53
CA LYS A 108 14.64 7.41 -11.41
C LYS A 108 14.28 7.90 -12.81
N ARG A 109 13.24 7.33 -13.42
CA ARG A 109 12.74 7.76 -14.75
C ARG A 109 12.36 9.25 -14.78
N LYS A 110 11.71 9.75 -13.71
CA LYS A 110 11.40 11.18 -13.59
C LYS A 110 12.66 12.04 -13.62
N LYS A 111 13.70 11.68 -12.87
CA LYS A 111 14.98 12.43 -12.85
C LYS A 111 15.65 12.41 -14.22
N GLU A 112 15.65 11.26 -14.89
CA GLU A 112 16.21 11.12 -16.24
C GLU A 112 15.46 11.97 -17.26
N LEU A 113 14.11 11.96 -17.24
CA LEU A 113 13.30 12.80 -18.12
C LEU A 113 13.55 14.29 -17.90
N VAL A 114 13.65 14.73 -16.64
CA VAL A 114 13.98 16.13 -16.33
C VAL A 114 15.38 16.49 -16.82
N SER A 115 16.37 15.63 -16.56
CA SER A 115 17.75 15.84 -17.02
C SER A 115 17.83 15.96 -18.54
N ARG A 116 17.15 15.06 -19.28
CA ARG A 116 17.07 15.12 -20.74
C ARG A 116 16.34 16.36 -21.22
N GLY A 117 15.26 16.77 -20.55
CA GLY A 117 14.54 18.00 -20.87
C GLY A 117 15.45 19.23 -20.77
N VAL A 118 16.20 19.36 -19.66
CA VAL A 118 17.17 20.45 -19.46
C VAL A 118 18.26 20.41 -20.54
N GLU A 119 18.78 19.23 -20.88
CA GLU A 119 19.80 19.08 -21.92
C GLU A 119 19.27 19.48 -23.31
N MET A 120 18.06 19.07 -23.68
CA MET A 120 17.44 19.48 -24.94
C MET A 120 17.20 20.98 -25.00
N THR A 121 16.72 21.59 -23.90
CA THR A 121 16.55 23.05 -23.82
C THR A 121 17.89 23.77 -23.96
N ARG A 122 18.93 23.30 -23.26
CA ARG A 122 20.27 23.88 -23.35
C ARG A 122 20.80 23.84 -24.78
N ARG A 123 20.79 22.67 -25.43
CA ARG A 123 21.26 22.54 -26.82
C ARG A 123 20.45 23.40 -27.79
N GLY A 124 19.15 23.54 -27.55
CA GLY A 124 18.28 24.43 -28.32
C GLY A 124 18.69 25.90 -28.18
N LEU A 125 18.99 26.36 -26.96
CA LEU A 125 19.48 27.72 -26.72
C LEU A 125 20.85 27.93 -27.35
N ASP A 126 21.79 27.00 -27.16
CA ASP A 126 23.12 27.05 -27.79
C ASP A 126 23.00 27.18 -29.33
N SER A 127 22.10 26.43 -29.96
CA SER A 127 21.86 26.51 -31.41
C SER A 127 21.21 27.82 -31.88
N LEU A 128 20.41 28.48 -31.03
CA LEU A 128 19.80 29.77 -31.35
C LEU A 128 20.84 30.88 -31.24
N ASP A 129 21.69 30.83 -30.21
CA ASP A 129 22.80 31.78 -30.04
C ASP A 129 23.76 31.70 -31.24
N GLU A 130 24.09 30.49 -31.71
CA GLU A 130 24.93 30.28 -32.91
C GLU A 130 24.31 30.89 -34.18
N LEU A 131 22.99 30.76 -34.37
CA LEU A 131 22.29 31.33 -35.52
C LEU A 131 22.22 32.86 -35.46
N GLU A 132 21.98 33.44 -34.28
CA GLU A 132 21.97 34.89 -34.08
C GLU A 132 23.36 35.51 -34.30
N GLU A 133 24.42 34.79 -33.91
CA GLU A 133 25.81 35.18 -34.24
C GLU A 133 26.08 35.17 -35.75
N ALA A 134 25.62 34.14 -36.46
CA ALA A 134 25.76 34.04 -37.91
C ALA A 134 24.98 35.16 -38.64
N GLU A 135 23.74 35.42 -38.25
CA GLU A 135 22.91 36.50 -38.83
C GLU A 135 23.56 37.88 -38.62
N ARG A 136 24.14 38.13 -37.44
CA ARG A 136 24.91 39.35 -37.18
C ARG A 136 26.17 39.43 -38.06
N ALA A 137 26.90 38.34 -38.24
CA ALA A 137 28.09 38.31 -39.09
C ALA A 137 27.74 38.57 -40.56
N GLU A 138 26.66 37.95 -41.06
CA GLU A 138 26.13 38.19 -42.41
C GLU A 138 25.68 39.64 -42.58
N SER A 139 24.96 40.21 -41.61
CA SER A 139 24.54 41.62 -41.66
C SER A 139 25.72 42.59 -41.72
N LEU A 140 26.79 42.33 -40.97
CA LEU A 140 28.03 43.12 -41.03
C LEU A 140 28.72 42.97 -42.39
N GLN A 141 28.73 41.75 -42.94
CA GLN A 141 29.29 41.49 -44.26
C GLN A 141 28.47 42.19 -45.36
N GLU A 142 27.14 42.16 -45.27
CA GLU A 142 26.26 42.89 -46.17
C GLU A 142 26.48 44.40 -46.07
N GLN A 143 26.57 44.96 -44.86
CA GLN A 143 26.87 46.39 -44.68
C GLN A 143 28.20 46.77 -45.33
N LEU A 144 29.25 45.96 -45.15
CA LEU A 144 30.53 46.18 -45.81
C LEU A 144 30.41 46.16 -47.34
N VAL A 145 29.68 45.20 -47.90
CA VAL A 145 29.46 45.11 -49.35
C VAL A 145 28.65 46.32 -49.85
N VAL A 146 27.62 46.75 -49.11
CA VAL A 146 26.83 47.94 -49.45
C VAL A 146 27.67 49.21 -49.35
N GLU A 147 28.53 49.35 -48.34
CA GLU A 147 29.47 50.46 -48.22
C GLU A 147 30.49 50.49 -49.37
N ASP A 148 31.07 49.33 -49.74
CA ASP A 148 31.98 49.20 -50.88
C ASP A 148 31.28 49.56 -52.19
N VAL A 149 30.08 49.04 -52.44
CA VAL A 149 29.27 49.39 -53.62
C VAL A 149 28.89 50.86 -53.60
N ASN A 150 28.47 51.42 -52.46
CA ASN A 150 28.12 52.83 -52.36
C ASN A 150 29.34 53.75 -52.55
N SER A 151 30.54 53.31 -52.14
CA SER A 151 31.81 54.00 -52.43
C SER A 151 32.16 53.98 -53.92
N LEU A 152 31.83 52.90 -54.63
CA LEU A 152 31.97 52.78 -56.08
C LEU A 152 30.90 53.60 -56.83
N VAL A 153 29.68 53.68 -56.29
CA VAL A 153 28.57 54.42 -56.89
C VAL A 153 28.67 55.93 -56.61
N HIS A 154 29.36 56.38 -55.55
CA HIS A 154 29.67 57.80 -55.35
C HIS A 154 30.77 58.35 -56.28
N ALA A 155 31.41 57.50 -57.09
CA ALA A 155 32.21 57.96 -58.22
C ALA A 155 31.37 58.30 -59.46
N ASP A 156 30.15 57.76 -59.58
CA ASP A 156 29.20 58.03 -60.67
C ASP A 156 27.76 58.05 -60.13
N VAL A 157 27.38 59.13 -59.46
CA VAL A 157 25.95 59.46 -59.26
C VAL A 157 25.38 59.80 -60.63
N LEU A 158 24.86 58.80 -61.34
CA LEU A 158 23.97 59.03 -62.45
C LEU A 158 22.70 59.67 -61.90
N ASP A 159 22.51 60.93 -62.26
CA ASP A 159 21.30 61.69 -62.04
C ASP A 159 20.14 61.05 -62.82
N PHE A 160 19.32 60.26 -62.13
CA PHE A 160 18.09 59.67 -62.71
C PHE A 160 17.02 60.74 -63.01
N SER A 161 17.28 62.03 -62.75
CA SER A 161 16.46 63.14 -63.27
C SER A 161 16.55 63.30 -64.80
N PHE A 162 17.46 62.59 -65.48
CA PHE A 162 17.58 62.66 -66.95
C PHE A 162 16.45 61.92 -67.69
N LEU A 163 15.75 60.98 -67.06
CA LEU A 163 14.60 60.32 -67.66
C LEU A 163 13.32 61.11 -67.37
N ASP A 164 13.22 62.31 -67.96
CA ASP A 164 11.92 62.90 -68.25
C ASP A 164 11.28 62.10 -69.40
N PHE A 165 10.73 60.93 -69.04
CA PHE A 165 9.90 60.15 -69.94
C PHE A 165 8.57 60.89 -70.06
N SER A 166 8.53 61.85 -70.99
CA SER A 166 7.29 62.42 -71.49
C SER A 166 6.46 61.28 -72.09
N VAL A 167 5.58 60.69 -71.27
CA VAL A 167 4.49 59.83 -71.73
C VAL A 167 3.57 60.72 -72.55
N ALA A 168 3.82 60.74 -73.86
CA ALA A 168 2.86 61.22 -74.83
C ALA A 168 1.61 60.32 -74.77
N ASP A 169 0.46 60.97 -74.74
CA ASP A 169 -0.88 60.39 -74.74
C ASP A 169 -1.04 59.23 -75.73
N GLY A 170 -1.63 58.15 -75.24
CA GLY A 170 -1.91 56.97 -76.05
C GLY A 170 -2.86 55.98 -75.36
N ASN A 171 -4.06 56.45 -75.02
CA ASN A 171 -5.20 55.56 -74.81
C ASN A 171 -5.44 54.76 -76.13
N PRO A 172 -5.75 53.44 -76.11
CA PRO A 172 -7.15 53.09 -75.86
C PRO A 172 -7.42 51.72 -75.20
N SER A 173 -8.62 51.65 -74.59
CA SER A 173 -9.51 50.47 -74.47
C SER A 173 -8.91 49.20 -73.87
N GLY A 174 -9.26 48.79 -72.64
CA GLY A 174 -10.63 48.52 -72.22
C GLY A 174 -11.02 47.10 -72.60
N VAL A 175 -10.76 46.13 -71.71
CA VAL A 175 -11.48 44.85 -71.69
C VAL A 175 -11.77 44.46 -70.25
N VAL A 176 -13.04 44.11 -70.06
CA VAL A 176 -13.79 43.91 -68.82
C VAL A 176 -13.93 42.42 -68.52
N GLY A 177 -13.85 42.05 -67.23
CA GLY A 177 -14.49 40.85 -66.65
C GLY A 177 -13.67 39.56 -66.71
N ARG A 178 -13.81 38.59 -65.80
CA ARG A 178 -14.82 38.25 -64.77
C ARG A 178 -14.14 37.28 -63.77
N SER A 179 -14.41 37.37 -62.47
CA SER A 179 -15.36 36.51 -61.71
C SER A 179 -15.05 35.02 -61.79
#